data_AF-A0A397A063-F1
#
_entry.id   AF-A0A397A063-F1
#
_cell.length_a   1.000
_cell.length_b   1.000
_cell.length_c   1.000
_cell.angle_alpha   90.00
_cell.angle_beta   90.00
_cell.angle_gamma   90.00
#
_symmetry.space_group_name_H-M   'P 1'
#
loop_
_entity.id
_entity.type
_entity.pdbx_description
1 polymer ?
#
loop_
_entity_poly.entity_id
_entity_poly.type
_entity_poly.pdbx_seq_one_letter_code
_entity_poly.pdbx_strand_id
1 'polypeptide(L)'
;MGEAMLGVPLSLDDAEHLDPVRYLLFDRVETQLQAVLLGLHEIVPPELLLVFDHKEFELLLCGLTDIDMDDWKTSTVTSSNLKGHDVLEFWDVIESLTPPDQAKLLQFATGSSQDPIQGFKGLTSYDGKICYFTLKGTECTPGRYRVIHACYNRIDLPLHPTKNLALTMMLMSKPTGFTKE
;
A
#
# COMPACT_ATOMS: atom_id res chain seq x y z
N MET A 1 9.12 25.50 -37.76
CA MET A 1 10.13 26.53 -37.45
C MET A 1 9.51 27.51 -36.45
N GLY A 2 10.11 27.61 -35.25
CA GLY A 2 9.86 28.61 -34.19
C GLY A 2 8.50 28.49 -33.46
N GLU A 3 8.39 28.06 -32.19
CA GLU A 3 8.77 28.76 -30.94
C GLU A 3 8.27 30.21 -30.89
N ALA A 4 7.68 30.77 -29.83
CA ALA A 4 7.24 30.34 -28.50
C ALA A 4 6.41 31.51 -27.92
N MET A 5 5.48 31.27 -26.98
CA MET A 5 5.19 32.14 -25.81
C MET A 5 4.04 31.55 -24.98
N LEU A 6 4.29 30.39 -24.36
CA LEU A 6 3.64 30.01 -23.11
C LEU A 6 4.70 30.23 -22.02
N GLY A 7 4.69 31.43 -21.48
CA GLY A 7 5.61 31.90 -20.46
C GLY A 7 4.93 32.99 -19.65
N VAL A 8 3.77 32.67 -19.07
CA VAL A 8 3.23 33.47 -17.98
C VAL A 8 3.78 32.85 -16.71
N PRO A 9 4.62 33.55 -15.93
CA PRO A 9 5.02 33.08 -14.61
C PRO A 9 3.75 33.08 -13.76
N LEU A 10 3.31 31.90 -13.32
CA LEU A 10 2.31 31.82 -12.26
C LEU A 10 2.94 32.47 -11.02
N SER A 11 2.38 33.60 -10.60
CA SER A 11 2.82 34.26 -9.38
C SER A 11 2.42 33.38 -8.20
N LEU A 12 3.26 33.32 -7.16
CA LEU A 12 3.02 32.51 -5.96
C LEU A 12 1.73 32.89 -5.21
N ASP A 13 1.12 34.03 -5.55
CA ASP A 13 -0.14 34.52 -4.98
C ASP A 13 -1.38 34.01 -5.74
N ASP A 14 -1.25 33.44 -6.95
CA ASP A 14 -2.36 32.82 -7.70
C ASP A 14 -2.59 31.34 -7.33
N ALA A 15 -1.80 30.80 -6.40
CA ALA A 15 -1.77 29.39 -6.01
C ALA A 15 -2.87 29.00 -5.01
N GLU A 16 -3.88 29.84 -4.78
CA GLU A 16 -4.86 29.65 -3.70
C GLU A 16 -6.10 28.82 -4.07
N HIS A 17 -6.19 28.19 -5.25
CA HIS A 17 -7.47 27.49 -5.57
C HIS A 17 -7.48 26.21 -6.42
N LEU A 18 -6.34 25.59 -6.69
CA LEU A 18 -6.33 24.25 -7.29
C LEU A 18 -5.47 23.34 -6.42
N ASP A 19 -6.13 22.52 -5.60
CA ASP A 19 -5.49 21.35 -5.01
C ASP A 19 -5.06 20.42 -6.16
N PRO A 20 -3.75 20.33 -6.49
CA PRO A 20 -3.28 19.57 -7.63
C PRO A 20 -3.60 18.08 -7.49
N VAL A 21 -3.72 17.59 -6.26
CA VAL A 21 -4.10 16.21 -5.97
C VAL A 21 -5.55 16.00 -6.37
N ARG A 22 -6.44 16.92 -5.99
CA ARG A 22 -7.86 16.86 -6.36
C ARG A 22 -8.05 16.85 -7.88
N TYR A 23 -7.35 17.73 -8.60
CA TYR A 23 -7.46 17.79 -10.06
C TYR A 23 -7.01 16.48 -10.72
N LEU A 24 -5.88 15.92 -10.28
CA LEU A 24 -5.32 14.68 -10.83
C LEU A 24 -6.15 13.44 -10.48
N LEU A 25 -6.83 13.41 -9.34
CA LEU A 25 -7.61 12.24 -8.91
C LEU A 25 -9.08 12.30 -9.34
N PHE A 26 -9.69 13.49 -9.33
CA PHE A 26 -11.14 13.64 -9.51
C PHE A 26 -11.47 14.49 -10.74
N ASP A 27 -11.03 15.75 -10.77
CA ASP A 27 -11.61 16.72 -11.72
C ASP A 27 -11.29 16.36 -13.18
N ARG A 28 -10.09 15.84 -13.49
CA ARG A 28 -9.74 15.43 -14.88
C ARG A 28 -10.49 14.22 -15.43
N VAL A 29 -11.18 13.45 -14.56
CA VAL A 29 -11.95 12.24 -14.89
C VAL A 29 -13.39 12.30 -14.40
N GLU A 30 -13.90 13.50 -14.08
CA GLU A 30 -15.18 13.70 -13.41
C GLU A 30 -16.35 13.01 -14.14
N THR A 31 -16.46 13.21 -15.45
CA THR A 31 -17.56 12.65 -16.26
C THR A 31 -17.59 11.12 -16.23
N GLN A 32 -16.43 10.48 -16.33
CA GLN A 32 -16.30 9.02 -16.29
C GLN A 32 -16.60 8.50 -14.88
N LEU A 33 -16.09 9.17 -13.85
CA LEU A 33 -16.34 8.81 -12.46
C LEU A 33 -17.83 8.90 -12.11
N GLN A 34 -18.51 9.98 -12.55
CA GLN A 34 -19.96 10.14 -12.36
C GLN A 34 -20.75 9.03 -13.06
N ALA A 35 -20.39 8.67 -14.29
CA ALA A 35 -21.06 7.59 -15.01
C ALA A 35 -20.95 6.23 -14.28
N VAL A 36 -19.76 5.91 -13.73
CA VAL A 36 -19.55 4.70 -12.91
C VAL A 36 -20.38 4.74 -11.63
N LEU A 37 -20.39 5.87 -10.92
CA LEU A 37 -21.16 6.02 -9.68
C LEU A 37 -22.67 5.90 -9.93
N LEU A 38 -23.18 6.49 -11.01
CA LEU A 38 -24.59 6.38 -11.39
C LEU A 38 -24.98 4.93 -11.68
N GLY A 39 -24.17 4.21 -12.47
CA GLY A 39 -24.43 2.81 -12.78
C GLY A 39 -24.35 1.90 -11.53
N LEU A 40 -23.41 2.18 -10.63
CA LEU A 40 -23.31 1.46 -9.35
C LEU A 40 -24.54 1.72 -8.47
N HIS A 41 -24.97 2.98 -8.34
CA HIS A 41 -26.11 3.37 -7.51
C HIS A 41 -27.47 2.95 -8.06
N GLU A 42 -27.58 2.64 -9.35
CA GLU A 42 -28.78 2.03 -9.94
C GLU A 42 -29.02 0.61 -9.40
N ILE A 43 -27.95 -0.09 -9.01
CA ILE A 43 -27.99 -1.47 -8.53
C ILE A 43 -27.90 -1.54 -7.00
N VAL A 44 -27.01 -0.74 -6.40
CA VAL A 44 -26.71 -0.76 -4.97
C VAL A 44 -26.98 0.62 -4.36
N PRO A 45 -27.96 0.75 -3.44
CA PRO A 45 -28.24 2.02 -2.76
C PRO A 45 -27.00 2.57 -2.05
N PRO A 46 -26.72 3.89 -2.16
CA PRO A 46 -25.54 4.52 -1.54
C PRO A 46 -25.43 4.28 -0.03
N GLU A 47 -26.57 4.19 0.66
CA GLU A 47 -26.64 4.02 2.11
C GLU A 47 -26.01 2.70 2.58
N LEU A 48 -26.02 1.66 1.72
CA LEU A 48 -25.39 0.37 2.01
C LEU A 48 -23.87 0.41 1.83
N LEU A 49 -23.34 1.37 1.08
CA LEU A 49 -21.91 1.53 0.85
C LEU A 49 -21.24 2.39 1.93
N LEU A 50 -22.00 3.28 2.58
CA LEU A 50 -21.49 4.20 3.61
C LEU A 50 -20.99 3.51 4.89
N VAL A 51 -21.33 2.25 5.12
CA VAL A 51 -20.89 1.50 6.31
C VAL A 51 -19.48 0.95 6.18
N PHE A 52 -18.93 0.89 4.97
CA PHE A 52 -17.60 0.33 4.69
C PHE A 52 -16.58 1.44 4.48
N ASP A 53 -15.36 1.23 4.97
CA ASP A 53 -14.22 1.98 4.45
C ASP A 53 -13.77 1.47 3.07
N HIS A 54 -12.85 2.18 2.40
CA HIS A 54 -12.38 1.80 1.07
C HIS A 54 -11.71 0.41 1.02
N LYS A 55 -11.12 -0.05 2.13
CA LYS A 55 -10.45 -1.36 2.22
C LYS A 55 -11.47 -2.47 2.40
N GLU A 56 -12.46 -2.25 3.25
CA GLU A 56 -13.59 -3.16 3.44
C GLU A 56 -14.42 -3.28 2.17
N PHE A 57 -14.57 -2.19 1.41
CA PHE A 57 -15.25 -2.20 0.11
C PHE A 57 -14.47 -2.98 -0.95
N GLU A 58 -13.14 -2.81 -1.03
CA GLU A 58 -12.27 -3.65 -1.88
C GLU A 58 -12.45 -5.13 -1.53
N LEU A 59 -12.42 -5.46 -0.23
CA LEU A 59 -12.60 -6.83 0.25
C LEU A 59 -13.97 -7.41 -0.11
N LEU A 60 -15.03 -6.61 -0.05
CA LEU A 60 -16.37 -7.02 -0.44
C LEU A 60 -16.46 -7.36 -1.93
N LEU A 61 -15.80 -6.56 -2.79
CA LEU A 61 -15.81 -6.76 -4.25
C LEU A 61 -14.92 -7.91 -4.70
N CYS A 62 -13.71 -8.01 -4.14
CA CYS A 62 -12.69 -8.96 -4.56
C CYS A 62 -12.77 -10.30 -3.80
N GLY A 63 -13.41 -10.31 -2.62
CA GLY A 63 -13.48 -11.46 -1.73
C GLY A 63 -12.22 -11.66 -0.89
N LEU A 64 -12.32 -12.57 0.09
CA LEU A 64 -11.18 -13.09 0.83
C LEU A 64 -10.58 -14.26 0.03
N THR A 65 -9.38 -14.07 -0.54
CA THR A 65 -8.56 -15.19 -1.00
C THR A 65 -7.54 -15.52 0.08
N ASP A 66 -7.30 -16.80 0.30
CA ASP A 66 -6.21 -17.24 1.17
C ASP A 66 -4.89 -16.90 0.48
N ILE A 67 -4.06 -16.11 1.14
CA ILE A 67 -2.75 -15.72 0.62
C ILE A 67 -1.83 -16.93 0.67
N ASP A 68 -1.24 -17.29 -0.47
CA ASP A 68 -0.20 -18.31 -0.50
C ASP A 68 1.08 -17.80 0.19
N MET A 69 1.19 -18.12 1.48
CA MET A 69 2.31 -17.73 2.33
C MET A 69 3.64 -18.33 1.85
N ASP A 70 3.63 -19.53 1.27
CA ASP A 70 4.83 -20.20 0.79
C ASP A 70 5.33 -19.52 -0.49
N ASP A 71 4.44 -19.18 -1.42
CA ASP A 71 4.81 -18.41 -2.61
C ASP A 71 5.30 -17.01 -2.23
N TRP A 72 4.64 -16.34 -1.29
CA TRP A 72 5.07 -15.02 -0.82
C TRP A 72 6.47 -15.06 -0.22
N LYS A 73 6.73 -16.03 0.67
CA LYS A 73 8.04 -16.25 1.29
C LYS A 73 9.13 -16.53 0.27
N THR A 74 8.89 -17.49 -0.63
CA THR A 74 9.90 -17.95 -1.59
C THR A 74 10.19 -16.91 -2.68
N SER A 75 9.24 -16.01 -2.95
CA SER A 75 9.38 -14.93 -3.92
C SER A 75 9.91 -13.62 -3.31
N THR A 76 10.16 -13.58 -2.00
CA THR A 76 10.65 -12.40 -1.30
C THR A 76 12.16 -12.24 -1.43
N VAL A 77 12.59 -11.02 -1.76
CA VAL A 77 14.00 -10.63 -1.79
C VAL A 77 14.38 -9.96 -0.47
N THR A 78 15.49 -10.38 0.14
CA THR A 78 15.99 -9.80 1.39
C THR A 78 17.30 -9.07 1.15
N SER A 79 17.46 -7.88 1.73
CA SER A 79 18.72 -7.15 1.67
C SER A 79 19.83 -7.88 2.44
N SER A 80 21.09 -7.71 1.98
CA SER A 80 22.26 -8.42 2.54
C SER A 80 22.59 -8.08 3.99
N ASN A 81 22.07 -6.96 4.51
CA ASN A 81 22.26 -6.53 5.89
C ASN A 81 21.24 -7.13 6.87
N LEU A 82 20.19 -7.82 6.38
CA LEU A 82 19.31 -8.61 7.23
C LEU A 82 19.97 -9.95 7.56
N LYS A 83 19.90 -10.37 8.82
CA LYS A 83 20.35 -11.70 9.22
C LYS A 83 19.24 -12.70 8.92
N GLY A 84 19.61 -13.96 8.68
CA GLY A 84 18.62 -15.02 8.43
C GLY A 84 17.58 -15.14 9.55
N HIS A 85 17.98 -14.92 10.79
CA HIS A 85 17.05 -14.91 11.94
C HIS A 85 16.01 -13.78 11.86
N ASP A 86 16.38 -12.56 11.47
CA ASP A 86 15.45 -11.42 11.38
C ASP A 86 14.35 -11.67 10.34
N VAL A 87 14.72 -12.33 9.23
CA VAL A 87 13.80 -12.73 8.15
C VAL A 87 12.87 -13.84 8.62
N LEU A 88 13.39 -14.86 9.29
CA LEU A 88 12.57 -15.96 9.83
C LEU A 88 11.55 -15.43 10.85
N GLU A 89 11.96 -14.56 11.76
CA GLU A 89 11.08 -13.96 12.76
C GLU A 89 9.96 -13.10 12.17
N PHE A 90 10.27 -12.36 11.10
CA PHE A 90 9.26 -11.61 10.35
C PHE A 90 8.16 -12.53 9.84
N TRP A 91 8.54 -13.66 9.23
CA TRP A 91 7.62 -14.62 8.66
C TRP A 91 6.83 -15.40 9.71
N ASP A 92 7.47 -15.80 10.81
CA ASP A 92 6.79 -16.44 11.96
C ASP A 92 5.64 -15.56 12.47
N VAL A 93 5.84 -14.25 12.49
CA VAL A 93 4.78 -13.32 12.93
C VAL A 93 3.66 -13.21 11.91
N ILE A 94 3.96 -13.11 10.61
CA ILE A 94 2.89 -13.04 9.60
C ILE A 94 2.05 -14.31 9.60
N GLU A 95 2.67 -15.48 9.75
CA GLU A 95 1.94 -16.74 9.86
C GLU A 95 1.08 -16.84 11.12
N SER A 96 1.46 -16.15 12.19
CA SER A 96 0.63 -16.06 13.40
C SER A 96 -0.56 -15.12 13.29
N LEU A 97 -0.62 -14.29 12.24
CA LEU A 97 -1.73 -13.36 12.02
C LEU A 97 -2.99 -14.08 11.54
N THR A 98 -4.14 -13.44 11.77
CA THR A 98 -5.39 -13.86 11.13
C THR A 98 -5.33 -13.58 9.62
N PRO A 99 -6.00 -14.36 8.76
CA PRO A 99 -6.02 -14.10 7.31
C PRO A 99 -6.41 -12.65 6.93
N PRO A 100 -7.40 -12.01 7.58
CA PRO A 100 -7.70 -10.60 7.34
C PRO A 100 -6.54 -9.66 7.66
N ASP A 101 -5.74 -9.94 8.69
CA ASP A 101 -4.60 -9.12 9.05
C ASP A 101 -3.40 -9.35 8.13
N GLN A 102 -3.23 -10.58 7.61
CA GLN A 102 -2.27 -10.87 6.53
C GLN A 102 -2.61 -10.07 5.26
N ALA A 103 -3.88 -10.06 4.86
CA ALA A 103 -4.37 -9.28 3.71
C ALA A 103 -4.15 -7.78 3.89
N LYS A 104 -4.40 -7.24 5.08
CA LYS A 104 -4.10 -5.83 5.39
C LYS A 104 -2.61 -5.52 5.29
N LEU A 105 -1.74 -6.42 5.76
CA LEU A 105 -0.30 -6.23 5.65
C LEU A 105 0.15 -6.27 4.18
N LEU A 106 -0.37 -7.21 3.40
CA LEU A 106 -0.10 -7.31 1.98
C LEU A 106 -0.51 -6.02 1.26
N GLN A 107 -1.75 -5.58 1.47
CA GLN A 107 -2.29 -4.32 0.92
C GLN A 107 -1.44 -3.12 1.32
N PHE A 108 -0.97 -3.08 2.56
CA PHE A 108 -0.12 -2.00 3.02
C PHE A 108 1.23 -1.99 2.30
N ALA A 109 1.77 -3.16 1.98
CA ALA A 109 3.08 -3.31 1.35
C ALA A 109 3.07 -3.25 -0.18
N THR A 110 1.96 -3.62 -0.84
CA THR A 110 1.87 -3.76 -2.30
C THR A 110 0.75 -2.92 -2.92
N GLY A 111 -0.15 -2.37 -2.11
CA GLY A 111 -1.37 -1.72 -2.58
C GLY A 111 -2.50 -2.68 -2.96
N SER A 112 -2.32 -4.00 -2.82
CA SER A 112 -3.33 -5.03 -3.11
C SER A 112 -3.54 -5.93 -1.91
N SER A 113 -4.79 -6.21 -1.55
CA SER A 113 -5.12 -7.16 -0.48
C SER A 113 -5.04 -8.64 -0.90
N GLN A 114 -4.85 -8.90 -2.19
CA GLN A 114 -4.81 -10.25 -2.78
C GLN A 114 -3.46 -10.57 -3.41
N ASP A 115 -3.16 -11.87 -3.46
CA ASP A 115 -2.04 -12.43 -4.20
C ASP A 115 -2.19 -12.17 -5.72
N PRO A 116 -1.10 -11.89 -6.44
CA PRO A 116 -1.19 -11.70 -7.89
C PRO A 116 -1.61 -13.00 -8.57
N ILE A 117 -2.41 -12.90 -9.64
CA ILE A 117 -2.85 -14.06 -10.44
C ILE A 117 -1.65 -14.90 -10.97
N GLN A 118 -0.50 -14.25 -11.18
CA GLN A 118 0.75 -14.90 -11.63
C GLN A 118 1.67 -15.33 -10.47
N GLY A 119 1.18 -15.30 -9.23
CA GLY A 119 1.97 -15.45 -8.02
C GLY A 119 2.84 -14.22 -7.70
N PHE A 120 3.51 -14.26 -6.55
CA PHE A 120 4.33 -13.17 -6.03
C PHE A 120 5.56 -12.83 -6.89
N LYS A 121 5.98 -13.75 -7.77
CA LYS A 121 7.01 -13.47 -8.80
C LYS A 121 6.54 -12.52 -9.89
N GLY A 122 5.22 -12.42 -10.07
CA GLY A 122 4.57 -11.52 -11.03
C GLY A 122 4.28 -10.13 -10.47
N LEU A 123 4.70 -9.81 -9.23
CA LEU A 123 4.52 -8.47 -8.66
C LEU A 123 5.20 -7.41 -9.54
N THR A 124 4.50 -6.30 -9.76
CA THR A 124 4.98 -5.17 -10.55
C THR A 124 5.02 -3.89 -9.74
N SER A 125 5.84 -2.95 -10.20
CA SER A 125 5.88 -1.57 -9.73
C SER A 125 4.87 -0.73 -10.52
N TYR A 126 4.69 0.54 -10.13
CA TYR A 126 3.80 1.50 -10.81
C TYR A 126 4.06 1.68 -12.32
N ASP A 127 5.27 1.34 -12.79
CA ASP A 127 5.69 1.41 -14.19
C ASP A 127 5.47 0.09 -14.96
N GLY A 128 4.81 -0.90 -14.33
CA GLY A 128 4.50 -2.20 -14.94
C GLY A 128 5.68 -3.16 -15.06
N LYS A 129 6.87 -2.79 -14.56
CA LYS A 129 8.03 -3.68 -14.51
C LYS A 129 7.97 -4.60 -13.29
N ILE A 130 8.53 -5.81 -13.44
CA ILE A 130 8.65 -6.76 -12.33
C ILE A 130 9.39 -6.11 -11.16
N CYS A 131 8.77 -6.16 -9.99
CA CYS A 131 9.27 -5.61 -8.74
C CYS A 131 8.89 -6.55 -7.61
N TYR A 132 9.83 -7.40 -7.20
CA TYR A 132 9.60 -8.39 -6.14
C TYR A 132 9.36 -7.73 -4.79
N PHE A 133 8.55 -8.40 -3.98
CA PHE A 133 8.41 -8.03 -2.58
C PHE A 133 9.79 -8.06 -1.90
N THR A 134 10.14 -6.96 -1.22
CA THR A 134 11.49 -6.77 -0.69
C THR A 134 11.47 -6.43 0.80
N LEU A 135 12.25 -7.16 1.59
CA LEU A 135 12.58 -6.82 2.97
C LEU A 135 13.94 -6.13 3.02
N LYS A 136 13.97 -4.90 3.54
CA LYS A 136 15.20 -4.12 3.64
C LYS A 136 15.53 -3.79 5.08
N GLY A 137 16.70 -4.22 5.55
CA GLY A 137 17.23 -3.80 6.84
C GLY A 137 17.54 -2.31 6.86
N THR A 138 17.08 -1.60 7.90
CA THR A 138 17.37 -0.18 8.13
C THR A 138 17.93 0.04 9.53
N GLU A 139 18.68 1.11 9.73
CA GLU A 139 19.21 1.45 11.05
C GLU A 139 18.08 1.70 12.05
N CYS A 140 18.24 1.13 13.24
CA CYS A 140 17.33 1.34 14.34
C CYS A 140 17.57 2.72 14.95
N THR A 141 16.80 3.72 14.51
CA THR A 141 16.76 5.04 15.14
C THR A 141 15.54 5.16 16.06
N PRO A 142 15.70 5.51 17.35
CA PRO A 142 14.58 5.70 18.28
C PRO A 142 13.52 6.66 17.72
N GLY A 143 12.24 6.28 17.79
CA GLY A 143 11.12 7.11 17.32
C GLY A 143 10.84 7.05 15.81
N ARG A 144 11.61 6.30 15.02
CA ARG A 144 11.32 6.11 13.59
C ARG A 144 10.41 4.90 13.39
N TYR A 145 9.21 5.15 12.86
CA TYR A 145 8.29 4.12 12.41
C TYR A 145 8.77 3.47 11.11
N ARG A 146 8.22 2.30 10.77
CA ARG A 146 8.51 1.61 9.51
C ARG A 146 8.24 2.53 8.33
N VAL A 147 9.12 2.43 7.34
CA VAL A 147 8.87 3.04 6.04
C VAL A 147 8.45 1.92 5.10
N ILE A 148 7.27 2.07 4.52
CA ILE A 148 6.79 1.17 3.48
C ILE A 148 6.75 1.93 2.18
N HIS A 149 7.18 1.26 1.13
CA HIS A 149 7.15 1.78 -0.22
C HIS A 149 6.27 0.88 -1.07
N ALA A 150 4.96 1.14 -1.05
CA ALA A 150 3.99 0.38 -1.80
C ALA A 150 4.32 0.34 -3.30
N CYS A 151 4.78 1.47 -3.87
CA CYS A 151 5.22 1.53 -5.27
C CYS A 151 6.37 0.57 -5.64
N TYR A 152 7.10 0.07 -4.64
CA TYR A 152 8.26 -0.82 -4.80
C TYR A 152 8.11 -2.13 -4.02
N ASN A 153 6.91 -2.48 -3.57
CA ASN A 153 6.63 -3.69 -2.80
C ASN A 153 7.62 -3.90 -1.63
N ARG A 154 8.04 -2.83 -0.94
CA ARG A 154 9.16 -2.87 0.02
C ARG A 154 8.76 -2.49 1.44
N ILE A 155 9.20 -3.31 2.39
CA ILE A 155 9.12 -3.03 3.84
C ILE A 155 10.53 -2.81 4.39
N ASP A 156 10.77 -1.65 4.99
CA ASP A 156 12.00 -1.38 5.72
C ASP A 156 11.86 -1.88 7.17
N LEU A 157 12.67 -2.88 7.53
CA LEU A 157 12.74 -3.50 8.85
C LEU A 157 13.86 -2.89 9.68
N PRO A 158 13.58 -2.30 10.86
CA PRO A 158 14.64 -1.81 11.73
C PRO A 158 15.48 -2.96 12.29
N LEU A 159 16.80 -2.84 12.21
CA LEU A 159 17.76 -3.79 12.78
C LEU A 159 17.77 -3.66 14.31
N HIS A 160 16.78 -4.22 14.99
CA HIS A 160 16.70 -4.21 16.45
C HIS A 160 17.49 -5.36 17.07
N PRO A 161 18.13 -5.15 18.23
CA PRO A 161 18.86 -6.20 18.93
C PRO A 161 17.96 -7.20 19.66
N THR A 162 16.64 -7.00 19.74
CA THR A 162 15.75 -7.84 20.56
C THR A 162 14.45 -8.17 19.83
N LYS A 163 14.16 -9.48 19.76
CA LYS A 163 13.01 -10.15 19.13
C LYS A 163 11.67 -9.41 19.27
N ASN A 164 11.32 -9.00 20.49
CA ASN A 164 9.98 -8.47 20.77
C ASN A 164 9.73 -7.06 20.20
N LEU A 165 10.73 -6.18 20.12
CA LEU A 165 10.46 -4.77 19.84
C LEU A 165 10.12 -4.52 18.35
N ALA A 166 10.84 -5.16 17.44
CA ALA A 166 10.58 -5.04 15.99
C ALA A 166 9.23 -5.65 15.61
N LEU A 167 8.80 -6.72 16.28
CA LEU A 167 7.53 -7.41 16.02
C LEU A 167 6.35 -6.70 16.70
N THR A 168 6.51 -6.26 17.95
CA THR A 168 5.52 -5.42 18.64
C THR A 168 5.29 -4.11 17.88
N MET A 169 6.34 -3.46 17.36
CA MET A 169 6.16 -2.29 16.48
C MET A 169 5.42 -2.62 15.17
N MET A 170 5.28 -3.89 14.77
CA MET A 170 4.65 -4.31 13.52
C MET A 170 3.15 -4.41 13.70
N LEU A 171 2.77 -4.99 14.84
CA LEU A 171 1.40 -5.16 15.30
C LEU A 171 0.82 -3.86 15.89
N MET A 172 1.64 -3.04 16.54
CA MET A 172 1.23 -1.76 17.15
C MET A 172 0.97 -0.67 16.11
N SER A 173 1.63 -0.77 14.95
CA SER A 173 1.28 -0.01 13.77
C SER A 173 -0.01 -0.58 13.20
N LYS A 174 -1.17 -0.14 13.70
CA LYS A 174 -2.43 -0.40 12.97
C LYS A 174 -2.17 -0.01 11.51
N PRO A 175 -2.36 -0.91 10.52
CA PRO A 175 -2.09 -0.65 9.11
C PRO A 175 -3.00 0.44 8.51
N THR A 176 -3.82 1.10 9.33
CA THR A 176 -4.71 2.19 8.99
C THR A 176 -4.12 3.57 9.28
N GLY A 177 -3.01 3.72 10.02
CA GLY A 177 -2.37 5.03 10.17
C GLY A 177 -3.25 6.14 10.78
N PHE A 178 -4.34 5.80 11.48
CA PHE A 178 -5.20 6.77 12.17
C PHE A 178 -5.20 6.52 13.67
N THR A 179 -4.46 7.35 14.42
CA THR A 179 -4.93 7.81 15.73
C THR A 179 -5.89 8.96 15.48
N LYS A 180 -7.20 8.72 15.66
CA LYS A 180 -8.12 9.78 16.06
C LYS A 180 -7.85 10.03 17.54
N GLU A 181 -7.31 11.21 17.85
CA GLU A 181 -7.80 11.94 19.02
C GLU A 181 -9.16 12.56 18.66
#